data_AF-A0A9X1BAL0-F1
#
_entry.id   AF-A0A9X1BAL0-F1
#
_cell.length_a   1.000
_cell.length_b   1.000
_cell.length_c   1.000
_cell.angle_alpha   90.00
_cell.angle_beta   90.00
_cell.angle_gamma   90.00
#
_symmetry.space_group_name_H-M   'P 1'
#
loop_
_entity.id
_entity.type
_entity.pdbx_description
1 polymer ?
#
loop_
_entity_poly.entity_id
_entity_poly.type
_entity_poly.pdbx_seq_one_letter_code
_entity_poly.pdbx_strand_id
1 'polypeptide(L)'
;MELTRRHPTDLLLRRHQRAQALRGGAGSGVERSGNGESSAPQGANAELQRLAITDRTTGVRNRAYFEEAVAAEIAGVARYGTPVSLLLLDIDHSKAINDTHGHLGGDQILIELTVPIDRHLG
;
A
#
# COMPACT_ATOMS: atom_id res chain seq x y z
N MET A 1 36.87 13.02 -7.17
CA MET A 1 35.78 14.00 -7.25
C MET A 1 34.75 13.42 -8.20
N GLU A 2 33.75 12.70 -7.69
CA GLU A 2 32.62 12.27 -8.51
C GLU A 2 31.38 12.16 -7.63
N LEU A 3 30.41 13.02 -7.94
CA LEU A 3 29.14 13.19 -7.26
C LEU A 3 28.30 11.93 -7.44
N THR A 4 28.07 11.19 -6.35
CA THR A 4 26.96 10.22 -6.28
C THR A 4 25.66 10.97 -6.53
N ARG A 5 25.09 10.81 -7.73
CA ARG A 5 23.75 11.27 -8.07
C ARG A 5 22.75 10.55 -7.17
N ARG A 6 22.37 11.21 -6.07
CA ARG A 6 21.23 10.80 -5.23
C ARG A 6 19.95 11.00 -6.04
N HIS A 7 19.23 9.91 -6.30
CA HIS A 7 17.94 9.94 -6.96
C HIS A 7 16.86 10.32 -5.92
N PRO A 8 15.84 11.14 -6.25
CA PRO A 8 14.90 11.70 -5.25
C PRO A 8 13.96 10.69 -4.57
N THR A 9 14.07 9.40 -4.86
CA THR A 9 13.19 8.34 -4.35
C THR A 9 13.68 7.69 -3.04
N ASP A 10 14.90 8.03 -2.57
CA ASP A 10 15.49 7.45 -1.34
C ASP A 10 14.82 7.88 -0.03
N LEU A 11 13.84 8.80 -0.06
CA LEU A 11 13.33 9.47 1.14
C LEU A 11 12.01 8.94 1.72
N LEU A 12 11.37 7.93 1.12
CA LEU A 12 10.11 7.40 1.66
C LEU A 12 10.16 5.92 2.12
N LEU A 13 11.35 5.30 2.12
CA LEU A 13 11.54 3.97 2.69
C LEU A 13 11.81 3.97 4.22
N ARG A 14 11.75 5.13 4.88
CA ARG A 14 12.09 5.26 6.32
C ARG A 14 10.95 5.03 7.29
N ARG A 15 9.70 4.81 6.84
CA ARG A 15 8.57 4.63 7.75
C ARG A 15 8.31 3.16 8.12
N HIS A 16 8.77 2.19 7.32
CA HIS A 16 8.49 0.78 7.60
C HIS A 16 9.60 0.01 8.35
N GLN A 17 10.84 0.52 8.40
CA GLN A 17 11.95 -0.14 9.09
C GLN A 17 11.98 0.10 10.62
N ARG A 18 11.14 0.98 11.18
CA ARG A 18 11.15 1.28 12.63
C ARG A 18 10.37 0.30 13.50
N ALA A 19 9.61 -0.63 12.91
CA ALA A 19 8.87 -1.65 13.65
C ALA A 19 9.70 -2.92 13.96
N GLN A 20 10.90 -3.08 13.39
CA GLN A 20 11.70 -4.31 13.52
C GLN A 20 12.96 -4.16 14.38
N ALA A 21 13.26 -2.97 14.92
CA ALA A 21 14.51 -2.68 15.63
C ALA A 21 14.45 -2.79 17.18
N LEU A 22 13.44 -3.44 17.77
CA LEU A 22 13.38 -3.70 19.23
C LEU A 22 13.60 -5.15 19.63
N ARG A 23 14.05 -6.02 18.71
CA ARG A 23 14.54 -7.36 19.03
C ARG A 23 16.04 -7.47 18.70
N GLY A 24 16.90 -7.19 19.67
CA GLY A 24 18.32 -7.49 19.56
C GLY A 24 19.21 -6.48 20.28
N GLY A 25 19.42 -6.69 21.58
CA GLY A 25 20.38 -5.91 22.37
C GLY A 25 20.26 -6.21 23.86
N ALA A 26 20.81 -7.36 24.28
CA ALA A 26 21.05 -7.66 25.69
C ALA A 26 22.39 -7.03 26.12
N GLY A 27 22.40 -6.43 27.32
CA GLY A 27 23.57 -5.91 28.04
C GLY A 27 23.68 -4.38 27.98
N SER A 28 23.78 -3.60 29.06
CA SER A 28 23.81 -3.84 30.51
C SER A 28 23.69 -2.47 31.18
N GLY A 29 22.84 -2.30 32.19
CA GLY A 29 22.78 -1.07 32.99
C GLY A 29 21.41 -0.81 33.59
N VAL A 30 21.26 -1.14 34.86
CA VAL A 30 20.13 -0.87 35.75
C VAL A 30 19.68 0.60 35.67
N GLU A 31 18.37 0.87 35.59
CA GLU A 31 17.59 1.80 36.47
C GLU A 31 16.07 1.74 36.14
N ARG A 32 15.35 1.03 37.02
CA ARG A 32 14.03 1.29 37.62
C ARG A 32 12.85 1.82 36.79
N SER A 33 11.79 0.97 36.84
CA SER A 33 10.37 1.29 37.10
C SER A 33 9.57 1.99 35.98
N GLY A 34 8.70 1.20 35.36
CA GLY A 34 7.64 1.67 34.46
C GLY A 34 6.86 0.50 33.87
N ASN A 35 5.92 -0.05 34.65
CA ASN A 35 4.92 -1.00 34.14
C ASN A 35 4.16 -0.36 32.98
N GLY A 36 4.19 -1.03 31.83
CA GLY A 36 3.47 -0.62 30.63
C GLY A 36 3.85 -1.52 29.47
N GLU A 37 3.50 -2.80 29.56
CA GLU A 37 3.45 -3.67 28.38
C GLU A 37 2.60 -2.96 27.33
N SER A 38 3.24 -2.43 26.29
CA SER A 38 2.56 -1.89 25.11
C SER A 38 2.05 -3.05 24.27
N SER A 39 1.06 -3.76 24.81
CA SER A 39 0.23 -4.71 24.07
C SER A 39 -0.84 -3.91 23.33
N ALA A 40 -0.42 -3.08 22.36
CA ALA A 40 -1.35 -2.54 21.38
C ALA A 40 -2.08 -3.75 20.74
N PRO A 41 -3.43 -3.79 20.76
CA PRO A 41 -4.16 -4.95 20.29
C PRO A 41 -3.78 -5.22 18.84
N GLN A 42 -3.32 -6.43 18.54
CA GLN A 42 -2.82 -6.84 17.22
C GLN A 42 -3.82 -6.56 16.09
N GLY A 43 -5.13 -6.49 16.41
CA GLY A 43 -6.19 -6.09 15.49
C GLY A 43 -6.17 -4.61 15.05
N ALA A 44 -5.72 -3.69 15.90
CA ALA A 44 -5.64 -2.28 15.54
C ALA A 44 -4.54 -2.02 14.49
N ASN A 45 -3.41 -2.72 14.60
CA ASN A 45 -2.32 -2.59 13.63
C ASN A 45 -2.69 -3.24 12.28
N ALA A 46 -3.37 -4.39 12.31
CA ALA A 46 -3.85 -5.05 11.09
C ALA A 46 -4.88 -4.20 10.34
N GLU A 47 -5.83 -3.56 11.05
CA GLU A 47 -6.82 -2.69 10.42
C GLU A 47 -6.19 -1.41 9.88
N LEU A 48 -5.22 -0.82 10.59
CA LEU A 48 -4.47 0.33 10.09
C LEU A 48 -3.67 -0.03 8.82
N GLN A 49 -3.08 -1.21 8.77
CA GLN A 49 -2.39 -1.70 7.57
C GLN A 49 -3.36 -1.90 6.41
N ARG A 50 -4.51 -2.54 6.66
CA ARG A 50 -5.55 -2.73 5.64
C ARG A 50 -6.04 -1.40 5.07
N LEU A 51 -6.38 -0.44 5.93
CA LEU A 51 -6.81 0.90 5.52
C LEU A 51 -5.72 1.68 4.78
N ALA A 52 -4.45 1.42 5.07
CA ALA A 52 -3.34 2.07 4.38
C ALA A 52 -3.15 1.58 2.93
N ILE A 53 -3.55 0.33 2.62
CA ILE A 53 -3.34 -0.29 1.30
C ILE A 53 -4.62 -0.48 0.49
N THR A 54 -5.80 -0.22 1.06
CA THR A 54 -7.10 -0.45 0.43
C THR A 54 -7.80 0.87 0.11
N ASP A 55 -8.47 0.94 -1.03
CA ASP A 55 -9.38 2.02 -1.39
C ASP A 55 -10.70 1.88 -0.63
N ARG A 56 -11.19 2.98 -0.05
CA ARG A 56 -12.35 2.96 0.85
C ARG A 56 -13.66 2.70 0.11
N THR A 57 -13.79 3.20 -1.12
CA THR A 57 -15.03 3.10 -1.89
C THR A 57 -15.19 1.70 -2.48
N THR A 58 -14.13 1.17 -3.09
CA THR A 58 -14.16 -0.06 -3.87
C THR A 58 -13.68 -1.30 -3.12
N GLY A 59 -12.88 -1.12 -2.05
CA GLY A 59 -12.29 -2.22 -1.29
C GLY A 59 -11.09 -2.88 -1.96
N VAL A 60 -10.71 -2.48 -3.19
CA VAL A 60 -9.51 -3.01 -3.87
C VAL A 60 -8.24 -2.31 -3.38
N ARG A 61 -7.08 -2.82 -3.81
CA ARG A 61 -5.78 -2.23 -3.45
C ARG A 61 -5.66 -0.83 -4.04
N ASN A 62 -5.27 0.12 -3.20
CA ASN A 62 -5.18 1.53 -3.59
C ASN A 62 -3.93 1.80 -4.44
N ARG A 63 -3.84 3.04 -4.93
CA ARG A 63 -2.72 3.49 -5.76
C ARG A 63 -1.34 3.32 -5.08
N ALA A 64 -1.24 3.56 -3.77
CA ALA A 64 0.04 3.45 -3.07
C ALA A 64 0.55 2.00 -3.09
N TYR A 65 -0.35 1.03 -2.85
CA TYR A 65 -0.02 -0.37 -3.00
C TYR A 65 0.36 -0.71 -4.45
N PHE A 66 -0.39 -0.22 -5.43
CA PHE A 66 -0.11 -0.49 -6.85
C PHE A 66 1.28 -0.02 -7.27
N GLU A 67 1.69 1.19 -6.88
CA GLU A 67 3.02 1.74 -7.20
C GLU A 67 4.14 0.89 -6.60
N GLU A 68 3.97 0.41 -5.36
CA GLU A 68 4.93 -0.51 -4.71
C GLU A 68 5.00 -1.86 -5.43
N ALA A 69 3.84 -2.45 -5.74
CA ALA A 69 3.76 -3.74 -6.42
C ALA A 69 4.39 -3.71 -7.81
N VAL A 70 4.11 -2.68 -8.62
CA VAL A 70 4.71 -2.52 -9.96
C VAL A 70 6.23 -2.36 -9.86
N ALA A 71 6.73 -1.59 -8.90
CA ALA A 71 8.17 -1.44 -8.71
C ALA A 71 8.85 -2.78 -8.38
N ALA A 72 8.21 -3.61 -7.53
CA ALA A 72 8.68 -4.93 -7.20
C ALA A 72 8.68 -5.88 -8.41
N GLU A 73 7.61 -5.88 -9.20
CA GLU A 73 7.50 -6.70 -10.41
C GLU A 73 8.55 -6.33 -11.47
N ILE A 74 8.78 -5.03 -11.70
CA ILE A 74 9.83 -4.57 -12.64
C ILE A 74 11.22 -5.02 -12.19
N ALA A 75 11.50 -4.93 -10.88
CA ALA A 75 12.76 -5.44 -10.34
C ALA A 75 12.88 -6.97 -10.49
N GLY A 76 11.76 -7.69 -10.37
CA GLY A 76 11.66 -9.12 -10.64
C GLY A 76 11.97 -9.48 -12.09
N VAL A 77 11.37 -8.77 -13.05
CA VAL A 77 11.62 -8.94 -14.49
C VAL A 77 13.11 -8.74 -14.79
N ALA A 78 13.72 -7.68 -14.25
CA ALA A 78 15.14 -7.40 -14.44
C ALA A 78 16.05 -8.52 -13.89
N ARG A 79 15.61 -9.23 -12.84
CA ARG A 79 16.38 -10.29 -12.18
C ARG A 79 16.15 -11.68 -12.78
N TYR A 80 14.93 -11.99 -13.19
CA TYR A 80 14.50 -13.35 -13.54
C TYR A 80 14.06 -13.51 -15.00
N GLY A 81 13.87 -12.40 -15.73
CA GLY A 81 13.50 -12.41 -17.14
C GLY A 81 12.04 -12.83 -17.42
N THR A 82 11.22 -13.00 -16.39
CA THR A 82 9.79 -13.33 -16.55
C THR A 82 9.04 -12.12 -17.10
N PRO A 83 8.36 -12.20 -18.25
CA PRO A 83 7.60 -11.08 -18.79
C PRO A 83 6.35 -10.80 -17.93
N VAL A 84 6.03 -9.51 -17.76
CA VAL A 84 4.82 -9.04 -17.07
C VAL A 84 3.96 -8.22 -18.03
N SER A 85 2.65 -8.15 -17.75
CA SER A 85 1.69 -7.35 -18.49
C SER A 85 0.92 -6.44 -17.54
N LEU A 86 0.54 -5.25 -18.03
CA LEU A 86 -0.21 -4.26 -17.27
C LEU A 86 -1.45 -3.84 -18.06
N LEU A 87 -2.60 -3.81 -17.38
CA LEU A 87 -3.86 -3.34 -17.93
C LEU A 87 -4.31 -2.08 -17.18
N LEU A 88 -4.53 -0.99 -17.90
CA LEU A 88 -5.17 0.22 -17.39
C LEU A 88 -6.57 0.30 -17.99
N LEU A 89 -7.56 0.54 -17.12
CA LEU A 89 -8.96 0.66 -17.49
C LEU A 89 -9.46 2.02 -17.03
N ASP A 90 -10.28 2.67 -17.85
CA ASP A 90 -10.98 3.91 -17.51
C ASP A 90 -12.48 3.74 -17.79
N ILE A 91 -13.31 4.45 -17.04
CA ILE A 91 -14.76 4.42 -17.20
C ILE A 91 -15.15 5.57 -18.11
N ASP A 92 -15.57 5.22 -19.33
CA ASP A 92 -16.09 6.18 -20.28
C ASP A 92 -17.29 6.96 -19.70
N HIS A 93 -17.34 8.25 -19.98
CA HIS A 93 -18.45 9.14 -19.60
C HIS A 93 -18.76 9.19 -18.09
N SER A 94 -17.78 8.91 -17.22
CA SER A 94 -17.92 8.99 -15.76
C SER A 94 -18.54 10.31 -15.26
N LYS A 95 -18.24 11.44 -15.91
CA LYS A 95 -18.87 12.74 -15.60
C LYS A 95 -20.38 12.74 -15.86
N ALA A 96 -20.83 12.25 -17.01
CA ALA A 96 -22.26 12.24 -17.36
C ALA A 96 -23.06 11.33 -16.42
N ILE A 97 -22.47 10.20 -16.03
CA ILE A 97 -23.01 9.30 -15.02
C ILE A 97 -23.17 10.03 -13.69
N ASN A 98 -22.11 10.69 -13.21
CA ASN A 98 -22.15 11.45 -11.96
C ASN A 98 -23.15 12.60 -11.99
N ASP A 99 -23.25 13.31 -13.11
CA ASP A 99 -24.18 14.42 -13.29
C ASP A 99 -25.64 13.93 -13.30
N THR A 100 -25.89 12.68 -13.76
CA THR A 100 -27.24 12.08 -13.84
C THR A 100 -27.65 11.37 -12.54
N HIS A 101 -26.73 10.66 -11.90
CA HIS A 101 -27.00 9.76 -10.77
C HIS A 101 -26.41 10.24 -9.44
N GLY A 102 -25.70 11.38 -9.44
CA GLY A 102 -24.95 11.88 -8.30
C GLY A 102 -23.69 11.05 -8.02
N HIS A 103 -22.85 11.55 -7.11
CA HIS A 103 -21.59 10.90 -6.74
C HIS A 103 -21.77 9.49 -6.17
N LEU A 104 -22.85 9.24 -5.41
CA LEU A 104 -23.14 7.91 -4.88
C LEU A 104 -23.43 6.89 -6.00
N GLY A 105 -24.06 7.34 -7.10
CA GLY A 105 -24.26 6.50 -8.29
C GLY A 105 -22.96 6.17 -9.00
N GLY A 106 -22.04 7.14 -9.07
CA GLY A 106 -20.68 6.93 -9.54
C GLY A 106 -19.89 5.92 -8.70
N ASP A 107 -19.95 6.07 -7.37
CA ASP A 107 -19.32 5.15 -6.42
C ASP A 107 -19.85 3.72 -6.58
N GLN A 108 -21.15 3.56 -6.79
CA GLN A 108 -21.77 2.25 -7.02
C GLN A 108 -21.23 1.57 -8.29
N ILE A 109 -21.08 2.32 -9.37
CA ILE A 109 -20.52 1.80 -10.63
C ILE A 109 -19.05 1.39 -10.45
N LEU A 110 -18.26 2.17 -9.70
CA LEU A 110 -16.89 1.80 -9.36
C LEU A 110 -16.85 0.46 -8.62
N ILE A 111 -17.70 0.27 -7.61
CA ILE A 111 -17.80 -0.99 -6.84
C ILE A 111 -18.20 -2.16 -7.76
N GLU A 112 -19.22 -1.97 -8.59
CA GLU A 112 -19.72 -3.01 -9.49
C GLU A 112 -18.68 -3.45 -10.53
N LEU A 113 -17.83 -2.52 -10.99
CA LEU A 113 -16.73 -2.82 -11.91
C LEU A 113 -15.55 -3.50 -11.21
N THR A 114 -15.24 -3.15 -9.97
CA THR A 114 -14.07 -3.72 -9.27
C THR A 114 -14.31 -5.15 -8.79
N VAL A 115 -15.53 -5.51 -8.38
CA VAL A 115 -15.85 -6.88 -7.90
C VAL A 115 -15.47 -7.99 -8.89
N PRO A 116 -15.84 -7.94 -10.19
CA PRO A 116 -15.45 -8.98 -11.13
C PRO A 116 -13.95 -8.94 -11.43
N ILE A 117 -13.31 -7.77 -11.46
CA ILE A 117 -11.87 -7.64 -11.72
C ILE A 117 -11.07 -8.31 -10.60
N ASP A 118 -11.40 -7.99 -9.34
CA ASP A 118 -10.74 -8.55 -8.16
C ASP A 118 -10.92 -10.07 -8.09
N ARG A 119 -12.09 -10.60 -8.46
CA ARG A 119 -12.33 -12.05 -8.52
C ARG A 119 -11.42 -12.79 -9.51
N HIS A 120 -11.10 -12.18 -10.65
CA HIS A 120 -10.34 -12.85 -11.72
C HIS A 120 -8.84 -12.57 -11.64
N LEU A 121 -8.43 -11.47 -11.01
CA LEU A 121 -7.04 -11.00 -10.99
C LEU A 121 -6.43 -10.88 -9.57
N GLY A 122 -7.24 -10.96 -8.50
CA GLY A 122 -6.81 -10.90 -7.10
C GLY A 122 -6.47 -12.25 -6.49
#